data_AF-A0A1R3FQB3-F1
#
_entry.id   AF-A0A1R3FQB3-F1
#
_cell.length_a   1.000
_cell.length_b   1.000
_cell.length_c   1.000
_cell.angle_alpha   90.00
_cell.angle_beta   90.00
_cell.angle_gamma   90.00
#
_symmetry.space_group_name_H-M   'P 1'
#
loop_
_entity.id
_entity.type
_entity.pdbx_description
1 polymer ?
#
loop_
_entity_poly.entity_id
_entity_poly.type
_entity_poly.pdbx_seq_one_letter_code
_entity_poly.pdbx_strand_id
1 'polypeptide(L)'
;MATNKRRLTISLPKDVDDALAEFSEVTGQAQSAFVVSCLSENVESLKLLTQAIKEAKSGNVSGYEALMAQALGSSLLNVTNLKEK
;
A
#
# COMPACT_ATOMS: atom_id res chain seq x y z
N MET A 1 -18.04 -9.85 18.51
CA MET A 1 -17.91 -8.57 17.77
C MET A 1 -18.05 -8.86 16.29
N ALA A 2 -19.06 -8.31 15.61
CA ALA A 2 -19.17 -8.42 14.16
C ALA A 2 -18.04 -7.58 13.54
N THR A 3 -16.95 -8.22 13.14
CA THR A 3 -15.88 -7.56 12.39
C THR A 3 -16.45 -7.18 11.03
N ASN A 4 -16.69 -5.89 10.83
CA ASN A 4 -17.19 -5.31 9.58
C ASN A 4 -16.05 -5.33 8.52
N LYS A 5 -15.58 -6.53 8.16
CA LYS A 5 -14.52 -6.76 7.19
C LYS A 5 -15.17 -7.04 5.84
N ARG A 6 -15.04 -6.08 4.92
CA ARG A 6 -15.47 -6.28 3.53
C ARG A 6 -14.55 -7.32 2.87
N ARG A 7 -15.13 -8.34 2.24
CA ARG A 7 -14.35 -9.27 1.41
C ARG A 7 -13.91 -8.56 0.13
N LEU A 8 -12.62 -8.70 -0.18
CA LEU A 8 -12.02 -8.20 -1.42
C LEU A 8 -11.55 -9.42 -2.21
N THR A 9 -12.02 -9.55 -3.45
CA THR A 9 -11.56 -10.58 -4.40
C THR A 9 -10.80 -9.86 -5.51
N ILE A 10 -9.54 -10.21 -5.69
CA ILE A 10 -8.66 -9.64 -6.72
C ILE A 10 -8.06 -10.76 -7.55
N SER A 11 -7.91 -10.50 -8.85
CA SER A 11 -7.13 -11.35 -9.74
C SER A 11 -5.69 -10.83 -9.74
N LEU A 12 -4.74 -11.72 -9.48
CA LEU A 12 -3.32 -11.39 -9.47
C LEU A 12 -2.67 -11.83 -10.79
N PRO A 13 -1.73 -11.04 -11.34
CA PRO A 13 -0.84 -11.52 -12.39
C PRO A 13 -0.02 -12.72 -11.89
N LYS A 14 0.32 -13.64 -12.79
CA LYS A 14 1.01 -14.89 -12.45
C LYS A 14 2.31 -14.64 -11.67
N ASP A 15 3.12 -13.68 -12.11
CA ASP A 15 4.41 -13.37 -11.48
C ASP A 15 4.26 -12.89 -10.03
N VAL A 16 3.17 -12.18 -9.73
CA VAL A 16 2.86 -11.69 -8.37
C VAL A 16 2.40 -12.84 -7.48
N ASP A 17 1.59 -13.75 -8.02
CA ASP A 17 1.14 -14.94 -7.30
C ASP A 17 2.30 -15.87 -6.96
N ASP A 18 3.20 -16.12 -7.92
CA ASP A 18 4.39 -16.96 -7.74
C ASP A 18 5.31 -16.35 -6.65
N ALA A 19 5.55 -15.04 -6.66
CA ALA A 19 6.35 -14.36 -5.64
C ALA A 19 5.70 -14.39 -4.24
N LEU A 20 4.38 -14.25 -4.16
CA LEU A 20 3.65 -14.36 -2.90
C LEU A 20 3.64 -15.80 -2.37
N ALA A 21 3.58 -16.80 -3.26
CA ALA A 21 3.67 -18.22 -2.88
C ALA A 21 5.03 -18.53 -2.26
N GLU A 22 6.13 -18.12 -2.90
CA GLU A 22 7.47 -18.29 -2.36
C GLU A 22 7.62 -17.58 -1.00
N PHE A 23 7.15 -16.34 -0.89
CA PHE A 23 7.16 -15.62 0.39
C PHE A 23 6.38 -16.38 1.48
N SER A 24 5.20 -16.92 1.15
CA SER A 24 4.37 -17.68 2.07
C SER A 24 5.04 -18.98 2.52
N GLU A 25 5.75 -19.66 1.62
CA GLU A 25 6.49 -20.89 1.93
C GLU A 25 7.66 -20.62 2.89
N VAL A 26 8.42 -19.54 2.65
CA VAL A 26 9.60 -19.20 3.46
C VAL A 26 9.22 -18.64 4.82
N THR A 27 8.21 -17.76 4.89
CA THR A 27 7.84 -17.06 6.12
C THR A 27 6.79 -17.80 6.95
N GLY A 28 6.08 -18.77 6.36
CA GLY A 28 4.91 -19.42 6.97
C GLY A 28 3.68 -18.51 7.10
N GLN A 29 3.76 -17.26 6.62
CA GLN A 29 2.66 -16.32 6.67
C GLN A 29 1.75 -16.49 5.46
N ALA A 30 0.43 -16.55 5.68
CA ALA A 30 -0.54 -16.62 4.59
C ALA A 30 -0.41 -15.40 3.65
N GLN A 31 -0.41 -15.65 2.33
CA GLN A 31 -0.35 -14.60 1.30
C GLN A 31 -1.36 -13.46 1.54
N SER A 32 -2.61 -13.81 1.85
CA SER A 32 -3.67 -12.82 2.12
C SER A 32 -3.39 -11.97 3.35
N ALA A 33 -2.76 -12.52 4.38
CA ALA A 33 -2.37 -11.77 5.57
C ALA A 33 -1.24 -10.79 5.26
N PHE A 34 -0.26 -11.20 4.43
CA PHE A 34 0.80 -10.31 3.96
C PHE A 34 0.24 -9.13 3.15
N VAL A 35 -0.61 -9.42 2.15
CA VAL A 35 -1.25 -8.38 1.31
C VAL A 35 -2.05 -7.40 2.18
N VAL A 36 -2.83 -7.91 3.14
CA VAL A 36 -3.58 -7.05 4.07
C VAL A 36 -2.66 -6.22 4.96
N SER A 37 -1.55 -6.76 5.47
CA SER A 37 -0.57 -6.00 6.27
C SER A 37 0.04 -4.87 5.45
N CYS A 38 0.53 -5.19 4.26
CA CYS A 38 1.16 -4.23 3.35
C CYS A 38 0.20 -3.09 2.99
N LEU A 39 -1.06 -3.41 2.69
CA LEU A 39 -2.10 -2.40 2.44
C LEU A 39 -2.45 -1.58 3.69
N SER A 40 -2.44 -2.19 4.87
CA SER A 40 -2.76 -1.53 6.13
C SER A 40 -1.69 -0.54 6.56
N GLU A 41 -0.41 -0.90 6.39
CA GLU A 41 0.76 -0.05 6.68
C GLU A 41 0.84 1.18 5.75
N ASN A 42 0.20 1.11 4.59
CA ASN A 42 0.22 2.16 3.57
C ASN A 42 -1.10 2.92 3.42
N VAL A 43 -2.04 2.79 4.37
CA VAL A 43 -3.35 3.48 4.30
C VAL A 43 -3.20 5.00 4.21
N GLU A 44 -2.29 5.60 4.98
CA GLU A 44 -2.07 7.04 4.96
C GLU A 44 -1.48 7.49 3.61
N SER A 45 -0.50 6.77 3.10
CA SER A 45 0.06 7.00 1.76
C SER A 45 -1.01 6.88 0.67
N LEU A 46 -1.88 5.87 0.73
CA LEU A 46 -2.99 5.71 -0.21
C LEU A 46 -3.97 6.90 -0.16
N LYS A 47 -4.24 7.46 1.02
CA LYS A 47 -5.06 8.66 1.17
C LYS A 47 -4.38 9.90 0.55
N LEU A 48 -3.08 10.08 0.80
CA LEU A 48 -2.30 11.18 0.22
C LEU A 48 -2.22 11.07 -1.30
N LEU A 49 -1.94 9.88 -1.84
CA LEU A 49 -1.98 9.62 -3.28
C LEU A 49 -3.36 9.97 -3.87
N THR A 50 -4.43 9.57 -3.20
CA THR A 50 -5.81 9.86 -3.63
C THR A 50 -6.09 11.36 -3.66
N GLN A 51 -5.64 12.11 -2.64
CA GLN A 51 -5.79 13.56 -2.59
C GLN A 51 -4.98 14.25 -3.69
N ALA A 52 -3.73 13.83 -3.90
CA ALA A 52 -2.91 14.35 -4.98
C ALA A 52 -3.58 14.16 -6.35
N ILE A 53 -4.10 12.95 -6.63
CA ILE A 53 -4.81 12.68 -7.88
C ILE A 53 -6.06 13.57 -8.02
N LYS A 54 -6.75 13.89 -6.92
CA LYS A 54 -7.88 14.84 -6.95
C LYS A 54 -7.41 16.26 -7.30
N GLU A 55 -6.30 16.72 -6.73
CA GLU A 55 -5.69 18.03 -7.05
C GLU A 55 -5.20 18.09 -8.51
N ALA A 56 -4.61 17.02 -9.03
CA ALA A 56 -4.24 16.93 -10.44
C ALA A 56 -5.47 17.01 -11.35
N LYS A 57 -6.57 16.33 -11.00
CA LYS A 57 -7.83 16.38 -11.75
C LYS A 57 -8.52 17.74 -11.70
N SER A 58 -8.30 18.54 -10.66
CA SER A 58 -8.82 19.92 -10.55
C SER A 58 -7.92 20.96 -11.24
N GLY A 59 -6.79 20.55 -11.82
CA GLY A 59 -5.85 21.43 -12.50
C GLY A 59 -4.81 22.08 -11.57
N ASN A 60 -4.73 21.67 -10.31
CA ASN A 60 -3.78 22.19 -9.34
C ASN A 60 -2.48 21.36 -9.33
N VAL A 61 -1.62 21.63 -10.32
CA VAL A 61 -0.35 20.90 -10.53
C VAL A 61 0.61 21.03 -9.35
N SER A 62 0.69 22.22 -8.74
CA SER A 62 1.57 22.47 -7.59
C SER A 62 1.15 21.69 -6.34
N GLY A 63 -0.16 21.56 -6.09
CA GLY A 63 -0.70 20.74 -5.00
C GLY A 63 -0.47 19.24 -5.21
N TYR A 64 -0.58 18.77 -6.45
CA TYR A 64 -0.29 17.39 -6.83
C TYR A 64 1.16 16.99 -6.55
N GLU A 65 2.13 17.81 -6.98
CA GLU A 65 3.56 17.50 -6.80
C GLU A 65 3.96 17.43 -5.33
N ALA A 66 3.47 18.36 -4.51
CA ALA A 66 3.74 18.37 -3.07
C ALA A 66 3.18 17.13 -2.36
N LEU A 67 1.95 16.74 -2.68
CA LEU A 67 1.30 15.56 -2.08
C LEU A 67 1.89 14.25 -2.60
N MET A 68 2.36 14.19 -3.86
CA MET A 68 3.10 13.03 -4.40
C MET A 68 4.42 12.83 -3.67
N ALA A 69 5.21 13.88 -3.51
CA ALA A 69 6.49 13.79 -2.81
C ALA A 69 6.32 13.29 -1.37
N GLN A 70 5.28 13.77 -0.68
CA GLN A 70 4.95 13.33 0.68
C GLN A 70 4.52 11.86 0.72
N ALA A 71 3.62 11.44 -0.17
CA ALA A 71 3.12 10.07 -0.21
C ALA A 71 4.21 9.04 -0.55
N LEU A 72 5.08 9.36 -1.51
CA LEU A 72 6.21 8.51 -1.88
C LEU A 72 7.25 8.45 -0.76
N GLY A 73 7.58 9.59 -0.16
CA GLY A 73 8.50 9.66 0.98
C GLY A 73 8.02 8.83 2.17
N SER A 74 6.75 8.98 2.56
CA SER A 74 6.15 8.22 3.66
C SER A 74 6.06 6.72 3.37
N SER A 75 5.73 6.32 2.15
CA SER A 75 5.67 4.90 1.76
C SER A 75 7.07 4.27 1.79
N LEU A 76 8.07 4.94 1.23
CA LEU A 76 9.45 4.44 1.22
C LEU A 76 10.00 4.33 2.64
N LEU A 77 9.76 5.32 3.51
CA LEU A 77 10.20 5.30 4.91
C LEU A 77 9.53 4.17 5.72
N ASN A 78 8.24 3.91 5.50
CA ASN A 78 7.54 2.81 6.17
C ASN A 78 8.01 1.44 5.68
N VAL A 79 8.31 1.29 4.39
CA VAL A 79 8.80 0.02 3.82
C VAL A 79 10.27 -0.24 4.17
N THR A 80 11.10 0.79 4.30
CA THR A 80 12.52 0.62 4.63
C THR A 80 12.80 0.50 6.12
N ASN A 81 11.86 0.90 7.00
CA ASN A 81 11.99 0.90 8.45
C ASN A 81 13.44 1.07 8.96
N LEU A 82 14.10 2.12 8.44
CA LEU A 82 15.33 2.70 8.99
C LEU A 82 15.03 3.55 10.23
N LYS A 83 14.00 3.16 11.00
CA LYS A 83 13.90 3.59 12.39
C LYS A 83 14.78 2.66 13.19
N GLU A 84 15.99 3.15 13.44
CA GLU A 84 16.80 2.73 14.56
C GLU A 84 15.92 2.58 15.82
N LYS A 85 16.28 1.57 16.62
CA LYS A 85 15.85 1.27 17.99
C LYS A 85 15.21 2.43 18.77
#